data_AF-A0A8T5JGG0-F1
#
_entry.id   AF-A0A8T5JGG0-F1
#
_cell.length_a   1.000
_cell.length_b   1.000
_cell.length_c   1.000
_cell.angle_alpha   90.00
_cell.angle_beta   90.00
_cell.angle_gamma   90.00
#
_symmetry.space_group_name_H-M   'P 1'
#
loop_
_entity.id
_entity.type
_entity.pdbx_description
1 polymer ?
#
loop_
_entity_poly.entity_id
_entity_poly.type
_entity_poly.pdbx_seq_one_letter_code
_entity_poly.pdbx_strand_id
1 'polypeptide(L)'
;MSLNTWFIATRPWSLSMTFVATCLAGIMAYSFGSFDPFLFTLTMIGLIIAHTASNMTNDWYDVKNGVDENAPTAEYRPHPLLFGQVDKGTYKMVIFAQFAVGFAIAGYLTWLQGLPVMVFSVLGVLFGVFYTAGPIKLKYRTLGEVSVFLAFGPLMVGGAFYAITGKFSWDPLLASTPIGLLIALVLLANNLRDRKFDANVGISTMATGATEDQGMRYFTALTASAYISVIALILLGIFSPFALLSFLSIKTAMEIIRQFSEKIPLTSDQQTAQLALQFGVLLTAGELVNVLYYTFF
;
A
#
# COMPACT_ATOMS: atom_id res chain seq x y z
N MET A 1 24.45 -1.83 -16.48
CA MET A 1 23.61 -1.77 -15.25
C MET A 1 23.16 -3.17 -14.87
N SER A 2 23.15 -3.51 -13.58
CA SER A 2 22.75 -4.84 -13.12
C SER A 2 21.23 -4.97 -13.01
N LEU A 3 20.68 -6.18 -13.21
CA LEU A 3 19.26 -6.47 -12.94
C LEU A 3 18.88 -6.17 -11.48
N ASN A 4 19.83 -6.38 -10.56
CA ASN A 4 19.65 -6.09 -9.14
C ASN A 4 19.39 -4.59 -8.88
N THR A 5 20.06 -3.69 -9.61
CA THR A 5 19.85 -2.24 -9.50
C THR A 5 18.41 -1.85 -9.82
N TRP A 6 17.84 -2.42 -10.88
CA TRP A 6 16.44 -2.19 -11.24
C TRP A 6 15.48 -2.85 -10.25
N PHE A 7 15.78 -4.07 -9.81
CA PHE A 7 14.98 -4.74 -8.79
C PHE A 7 14.92 -3.93 -7.49
N ILE A 8 16.01 -3.30 -7.07
CA ILE A 8 16.02 -2.40 -5.92
C ILE A 8 15.16 -1.14 -6.17
N ALA A 9 15.24 -0.55 -7.37
CA ALA A 9 14.50 0.65 -7.72
C ALA A 9 12.97 0.47 -7.65
N THR A 10 12.46 -0.76 -7.82
CA THR A 10 11.02 -1.05 -7.73
C THR A 10 10.48 -1.05 -6.29
N ARG A 11 11.36 -0.98 -5.29
CA ARG A 11 11.04 -1.08 -3.86
C ARG A 11 10.34 -2.40 -3.50
N PRO A 12 10.99 -3.57 -3.68
CA PRO A 12 10.34 -4.88 -3.68
C PRO A 12 9.65 -5.22 -2.35
N TRP A 13 10.15 -4.72 -1.22
CA TRP A 13 9.52 -4.91 0.09
C TRP A 13 8.10 -4.34 0.14
N SER A 14 7.82 -3.26 -0.59
CA SER A 14 6.50 -2.63 -0.64
C SER A 14 5.49 -3.40 -1.48
N LEU A 15 5.94 -4.25 -2.42
CA LEU A 15 5.07 -5.03 -3.30
C LEU A 15 4.32 -6.13 -2.57
N SER A 16 4.81 -6.52 -1.39
CA SER A 16 4.12 -7.42 -0.48
C SER A 16 2.72 -6.90 -0.10
N MET A 17 2.55 -5.57 0.02
CA MET A 17 1.26 -4.93 0.27
C MET A 17 0.29 -5.12 -0.90
N THR A 18 0.78 -4.96 -2.13
CA THR A 18 -0.03 -5.20 -3.35
C THR A 18 -0.42 -6.66 -3.49
N PHE A 19 0.49 -7.57 -3.16
CA PHE A 19 0.22 -9.00 -3.19
C PHE A 19 -0.92 -9.35 -2.23
N VAL A 20 -0.82 -8.94 -0.96
CA VAL A 20 -1.88 -9.17 0.05
C VAL A 20 -3.22 -8.57 -0.39
N ALA A 21 -3.23 -7.30 -0.83
CA ALA A 21 -4.45 -6.62 -1.27
C ALA A 21 -5.13 -7.35 -2.44
N THR A 22 -4.34 -7.82 -3.41
CA THR A 22 -4.87 -8.56 -4.56
C THR A 22 -5.34 -9.95 -4.16
N CYS A 23 -4.63 -10.66 -3.27
CA CYS A 23 -5.08 -11.94 -2.72
C CYS A 23 -6.41 -11.82 -2.00
N LEU A 24 -6.61 -10.78 -1.18
CA LEU A 24 -7.91 -10.52 -0.55
C LEU A 24 -9.01 -10.36 -1.60
N ALA A 25 -8.78 -9.54 -2.63
CA ALA A 25 -9.73 -9.36 -3.72
C ALA A 25 -10.05 -10.67 -4.46
N GLY A 26 -9.05 -11.53 -4.69
CA GLY A 26 -9.21 -12.85 -5.28
C GLY A 26 -10.05 -13.81 -4.42
N ILE A 27 -9.81 -13.85 -3.11
CA ILE A 27 -10.59 -14.67 -2.17
C ILE A 27 -12.05 -14.20 -2.13
N MET A 28 -12.28 -12.88 -2.13
CA MET A 28 -13.63 -12.33 -2.20
C MET A 28 -14.29 -12.62 -3.54
N ALA A 29 -13.56 -12.52 -4.66
CA ALA A 29 -14.06 -12.91 -5.98
C ALA A 29 -14.46 -14.38 -6.02
N TYR A 30 -13.72 -15.26 -5.34
CA TYR A 30 -14.05 -16.68 -5.22
C TYR A 30 -15.32 -16.88 -4.38
N SER A 31 -15.44 -16.17 -3.26
CA SER A 31 -16.63 -16.20 -2.41
C SER A 31 -17.89 -15.73 -3.14
N PHE A 32 -17.74 -14.86 -4.14
CA PHE A 32 -18.79 -14.39 -5.05
C PHE A 32 -19.01 -15.33 -6.27
N GLY A 33 -18.37 -16.50 -6.30
CA GLY A 33 -18.47 -17.48 -7.39
C GLY A 33 -17.97 -16.96 -8.74
N SER A 34 -17.09 -15.95 -8.73
CA SER A 34 -16.69 -15.19 -9.92
C SER A 34 -15.17 -15.11 -10.08
N PHE A 35 -14.42 -16.02 -9.44
CA PHE A 35 -12.97 -16.06 -9.53
C PHE A 35 -12.52 -16.69 -10.85
N ASP A 36 -11.79 -15.90 -11.64
CA ASP A 36 -11.08 -16.37 -12.81
C ASP A 36 -9.55 -16.29 -12.55
N PRO A 37 -8.82 -17.43 -12.58
CA PRO A 37 -7.39 -17.45 -12.30
C PRO A 37 -6.56 -16.60 -13.26
N PHE A 38 -6.97 -16.50 -14.53
CA PHE A 38 -6.27 -15.71 -15.54
C PHE A 38 -6.46 -14.22 -15.27
N LEU A 39 -7.69 -13.77 -15.03
CA LEU A 39 -7.97 -12.37 -14.69
C LEU A 39 -7.36 -11.95 -13.37
N PHE A 40 -7.36 -12.83 -12.36
CA PHE A 40 -6.65 -12.60 -11.10
C PHE A 40 -5.15 -12.39 -11.32
N THR A 41 -4.51 -13.30 -12.06
CA THR A 41 -3.07 -13.23 -12.34
C THR A 41 -2.73 -11.96 -13.12
N LEU A 42 -3.51 -11.65 -14.16
CA LEU A 42 -3.30 -10.47 -14.99
C LEU A 42 -3.51 -9.17 -14.20
N THR A 43 -4.53 -9.13 -13.34
CA THR A 43 -4.79 -8.02 -12.41
C THR A 43 -3.62 -7.82 -11.44
N MET A 44 -3.10 -8.89 -10.84
CA MET A 44 -1.96 -8.84 -9.93
C MET A 44 -0.70 -8.30 -10.62
N ILE A 45 -0.40 -8.78 -11.83
CA ILE A 45 0.72 -8.29 -12.64
C ILE A 45 0.54 -6.80 -12.95
N GLY A 46 -0.64 -6.39 -13.40
CA GLY A 46 -0.94 -4.99 -13.70
C GLY A 46 -0.76 -4.07 -12.50
N LEU A 47 -1.25 -4.47 -11.32
CA LEU A 47 -1.11 -3.71 -10.08
C LEU A 47 0.33 -3.64 -9.59
N ILE A 48 1.11 -4.73 -9.69
CA ILE A 48 2.54 -4.71 -9.35
C ILE A 48 3.28 -3.74 -10.28
N ILE A 49 3.03 -3.79 -11.60
CA ILE A 49 3.66 -2.88 -12.55
C ILE A 49 3.27 -1.41 -12.26
N ALA A 50 2.00 -1.14 -11.98
CA ALA A 50 1.55 0.21 -11.64
C ALA A 50 2.14 0.72 -10.32
N HIS A 51 2.23 -0.13 -9.29
CA HIS A 51 2.82 0.23 -8.01
C HIS A 51 4.33 0.46 -8.13
N THR A 52 5.05 -0.39 -8.86
CA THR A 52 6.48 -0.18 -9.12
C THR A 52 6.74 1.12 -9.89
N ALA A 53 5.94 1.43 -10.92
CA ALA A 53 6.01 2.70 -11.63
C ALA A 53 5.74 3.91 -10.71
N SER A 54 4.78 3.80 -9.79
CA SER A 54 4.46 4.84 -8.82
C SER A 54 5.58 5.05 -7.80
N ASN A 55 6.19 3.97 -7.30
CA ASN A 55 7.35 4.04 -6.42
C ASN A 55 8.55 4.71 -7.08
N MET A 56 8.82 4.37 -8.33
CA MET A 56 9.88 5.01 -9.11
C MET A 56 9.52 6.46 -9.43
N THR A 57 8.26 6.78 -9.71
CA THR A 57 7.81 8.16 -9.86
C THR A 57 8.09 8.99 -8.61
N ASN A 58 7.83 8.43 -7.43
CA ASN A 58 8.14 9.07 -6.15
C ASN A 58 9.64 9.33 -6.01
N ASP A 59 10.50 8.32 -6.22
CA ASP A 59 11.97 8.48 -6.23
C ASP A 59 12.41 9.59 -7.20
N TRP A 60 11.82 9.63 -8.40
CA TRP A 60 12.18 10.62 -9.42
C TRP A 60 11.86 12.06 -8.98
N TYR A 61 10.66 12.28 -8.43
CA TYR A 61 10.24 13.60 -7.96
C TYR A 61 10.92 14.01 -6.65
N ASP A 62 11.09 13.09 -5.70
CA ASP A 62 11.78 13.35 -4.43
C ASP A 62 13.26 13.73 -4.70
N VAL A 63 13.99 12.99 -5.55
CA VAL A 63 15.36 13.37 -6.00
C VAL A 63 15.36 14.68 -6.78
N LYS A 64 14.41 14.90 -7.70
CA LYS A 64 14.35 16.15 -8.48
C LYS A 64 14.13 17.38 -7.59
N ASN A 65 13.37 17.23 -6.52
CA ASN A 65 13.05 18.32 -5.59
C ASN A 65 14.07 18.45 -4.45
N GLY A 66 15.11 17.59 -4.40
CA GLY A 66 16.13 17.60 -3.34
C GLY A 66 15.63 17.08 -1.99
N VAL A 67 14.49 16.37 -1.95
CA VAL A 67 13.87 15.88 -0.70
C VAL A 67 14.63 14.69 -0.13
N ASP A 68 15.17 13.83 -0.99
CA ASP A 68 15.93 12.65 -0.56
C ASP A 68 17.38 12.98 -0.13
N GLU A 69 17.85 14.21 -0.37
CA GLU A 69 19.19 14.63 0.03
C GLU A 69 19.27 14.77 1.56
N ASN A 70 20.10 13.95 2.20
CA ASN A 70 20.27 13.89 3.66
C ASN A 70 19.02 13.43 4.44
N ALA A 71 18.03 12.83 3.78
CA ALA A 71 16.90 12.24 4.45
C ALA A 71 17.35 11.02 5.28
N PRO A 72 16.76 10.76 6.48
CA PRO A 72 17.12 9.59 7.30
C PRO A 72 16.96 8.25 6.55
N THR A 73 16.03 8.16 5.61
CA THR A 73 15.87 6.97 4.74
C THR A 73 17.09 6.65 3.89
N ALA A 74 17.86 7.67 3.48
CA ALA A 74 19.03 7.50 2.64
C ALA A 74 20.18 6.77 3.36
N GLU A 75 20.15 6.70 4.70
CA GLU A 75 21.19 6.04 5.50
C GLU A 75 21.16 4.51 5.39
N TYR A 76 19.99 3.90 5.22
CA TYR A 76 19.84 2.44 5.22
C TYR A 76 19.21 1.88 3.95
N ARG A 77 18.50 2.69 3.16
CA ARG A 77 17.80 2.24 1.96
C ARG A 77 18.68 2.42 0.71
N PRO A 78 18.98 1.34 -0.04
CA PRO A 78 19.59 1.48 -1.36
C PRO A 78 18.74 2.33 -2.30
N HIS A 79 19.33 3.35 -2.92
CA HIS A 79 18.63 4.30 -3.77
C HIS A 79 19.34 4.53 -5.12
N PRO A 80 19.06 3.68 -6.14
CA PRO A 80 19.78 3.69 -7.41
C PRO A 80 19.82 5.04 -8.14
N LEU A 81 18.72 5.80 -8.11
CA LEU A 81 18.64 7.11 -8.75
C LEU A 81 19.45 8.19 -8.00
N LEU A 82 19.24 8.32 -6.69
CA LEU A 82 19.95 9.27 -5.83
C LEU A 82 21.47 9.07 -5.89
N PHE A 83 21.93 7.82 -5.85
CA PHE A 83 23.37 7.49 -5.87
C PHE A 83 23.97 7.44 -7.29
N GLY A 84 23.25 7.90 -8.32
CA GLY A 84 23.77 8.00 -9.67
C GLY A 84 24.06 6.66 -10.36
N GLN A 85 23.51 5.55 -9.85
CA GLN A 85 23.66 4.22 -10.46
C GLN A 85 22.83 4.08 -11.74
N VAL A 86 21.83 4.95 -11.91
CA VAL A 86 20.94 5.04 -13.08
C VAL A 86 20.81 6.50 -13.49
N ASP A 87 20.91 6.80 -14.78
CA ASP A 87 20.71 8.15 -15.28
C ASP A 87 19.21 8.56 -15.24
N LYS A 88 18.96 9.86 -15.03
CA LYS A 88 17.60 10.41 -14.89
C LYS A 88 16.73 10.20 -16.14
N GLY A 89 17.32 10.12 -17.33
CA GLY A 89 16.62 9.94 -18.60
C GLY A 89 16.08 8.52 -18.74
N THR A 90 16.95 7.52 -18.58
CA THR A 90 16.59 6.10 -18.60
C THR A 90 15.60 5.77 -17.49
N TYR A 91 15.81 6.30 -16.28
CA TYR A 91 14.90 6.09 -15.16
C TYR A 91 13.47 6.56 -15.49
N LYS A 92 13.34 7.76 -16.09
CA LYS A 92 12.06 8.30 -16.52
C LYS A 92 11.43 7.48 -17.66
N MET A 93 12.23 7.00 -18.62
CA MET A 93 11.76 6.14 -19.70
C MET A 93 11.18 4.82 -19.16
N VAL A 94 11.84 4.21 -18.17
CA VAL A 94 11.35 2.98 -17.52
C VAL A 94 10.02 3.20 -16.81
N ILE A 95 9.87 4.31 -16.08
CA ILE A 95 8.59 4.71 -15.47
C ILE A 95 7.48 4.78 -16.55
N PHE A 96 7.73 5.47 -17.66
CA PHE A 96 6.75 5.57 -18.76
C PHE A 96 6.42 4.20 -19.37
N ALA A 97 7.44 3.35 -19.60
CA ALA A 97 7.23 2.02 -20.13
C ALA A 97 6.37 1.16 -19.20
N GLN A 98 6.61 1.22 -17.89
CA GLN A 98 5.80 0.50 -16.91
C GLN A 98 4.35 1.01 -16.87
N PHE A 99 4.12 2.33 -16.86
CA PHE A 99 2.76 2.84 -16.94
C PHE A 99 2.07 2.45 -18.26
N ALA A 100 2.77 2.48 -19.40
CA ALA A 100 2.22 2.04 -20.67
C ALA A 100 1.80 0.56 -20.64
N VAL A 101 2.64 -0.33 -20.09
CA VAL A 101 2.30 -1.74 -19.90
C VAL A 101 1.12 -1.91 -18.94
N GLY A 102 1.12 -1.20 -17.81
CA GLY A 102 0.02 -1.21 -16.85
C GLY A 102 -1.30 -0.75 -17.47
N PHE A 103 -1.29 0.31 -18.28
CA PHE A 103 -2.46 0.78 -19.00
C PHE A 103 -2.92 -0.18 -20.11
N ALA A 104 -2.00 -0.88 -20.78
CA ALA A 104 -2.36 -1.91 -21.75
C ALA A 104 -3.10 -3.07 -21.06
N ILE A 105 -2.59 -3.52 -19.91
CA ILE A 105 -3.25 -4.54 -19.08
C ILE A 105 -4.62 -4.04 -18.60
N ALA A 106 -4.70 -2.84 -18.03
CA ALA A 106 -5.95 -2.24 -17.58
C ALA A 106 -6.95 -2.07 -18.74
N GLY A 107 -6.48 -1.70 -19.93
CA GLY A 107 -7.30 -1.57 -21.14
C GLY A 107 -7.88 -2.90 -21.60
N TYR A 108 -7.09 -3.97 -21.57
CA TYR A 108 -7.57 -5.32 -21.87
C TYR A 108 -8.60 -5.79 -20.83
N LEU A 109 -8.34 -5.59 -19.54
CA LEU A 109 -9.30 -5.91 -18.47
C LEU A 109 -10.57 -5.07 -18.58
N THR A 110 -10.45 -3.80 -18.99
CA THR A 110 -11.59 -2.90 -19.27
C THR A 110 -12.43 -3.39 -20.44
N TRP A 111 -11.79 -3.91 -21.49
CA TRP A 111 -12.50 -4.49 -22.63
C TRP A 111 -13.33 -5.72 -22.22
N LEU A 112 -12.83 -6.51 -21.27
CA LEU A 112 -13.54 -7.69 -20.75
C LEU A 112 -14.62 -7.35 -19.71
N GLN A 113 -14.31 -6.49 -18.74
CA GLN A 113 -15.15 -6.26 -17.54
C GLN A 113 -15.89 -4.91 -17.53
N GLY A 114 -15.57 -4.04 -18.47
CA GLY A 114 -16.18 -2.71 -18.62
C GLY A 114 -15.38 -1.56 -18.00
N LEU A 115 -15.88 -0.35 -18.26
CA LEU A 115 -15.24 0.92 -17.96
C LEU A 115 -14.74 1.12 -16.50
N PRO A 116 -15.40 0.59 -15.44
CA PRO A 116 -14.95 0.83 -14.08
C PRO A 116 -13.52 0.37 -13.79
N VAL A 117 -13.01 -0.66 -14.48
CA VAL A 117 -11.58 -1.07 -14.37
C VAL A 117 -10.66 0.10 -14.69
N MET A 118 -10.91 0.80 -15.81
CA MET A 118 -10.12 1.96 -16.21
C MET A 118 -10.27 3.10 -15.20
N VAL A 119 -11.46 3.30 -14.64
CA VAL A 119 -11.71 4.34 -13.62
C VAL A 119 -10.85 4.08 -12.37
N PHE A 120 -10.87 2.86 -11.82
CA PHE A 120 -10.01 2.47 -10.70
C PHE A 120 -8.52 2.63 -11.03
N SER A 121 -8.11 2.20 -12.23
CA SER A 121 -6.72 2.28 -12.67
C SER A 121 -6.23 3.72 -12.78
N VAL A 122 -7.00 4.60 -13.41
CA VAL A 122 -6.68 6.02 -13.54
C VAL A 122 -6.65 6.68 -12.16
N LEU A 123 -7.64 6.45 -11.30
CA LEU A 123 -7.64 7.00 -9.95
C LEU A 123 -6.41 6.55 -9.15
N GLY A 124 -6.05 5.27 -9.21
CA GLY A 124 -4.84 4.74 -8.56
C GLY A 124 -3.56 5.43 -9.07
N VAL A 125 -3.42 5.60 -10.39
CA VAL A 125 -2.29 6.34 -10.99
C VAL A 125 -2.29 7.81 -10.57
N LEU A 126 -3.44 8.47 -10.53
CA LEU A 126 -3.55 9.86 -10.08
C LEU A 126 -3.11 10.00 -8.62
N PHE A 127 -3.55 9.10 -7.74
CA PHE A 127 -3.08 9.06 -6.35
C PHE A 127 -1.56 8.83 -6.30
N GLY A 128 -1.02 7.86 -7.04
CA GLY A 128 0.41 7.57 -7.06
C GLY A 128 1.28 8.71 -7.60
N VAL A 129 0.86 9.36 -8.68
CA VAL A 129 1.60 10.48 -9.30
C VAL A 129 1.48 11.74 -8.45
N PHE A 130 0.26 12.18 -8.14
CA PHE A 130 0.04 13.41 -7.35
C PHE A 130 0.39 13.26 -5.87
N TYR A 131 0.80 12.07 -5.44
CA TYR A 131 1.40 11.85 -4.14
C TYR A 131 2.63 12.75 -3.94
N THR A 132 3.57 12.75 -4.88
CA THR A 132 4.82 13.54 -4.85
C THR A 132 4.90 14.61 -5.95
N ALA A 133 4.22 14.39 -7.08
CA ALA A 133 4.24 15.33 -8.21
C ALA A 133 3.32 16.53 -8.01
N GLY A 134 3.72 17.66 -8.58
CA GLY A 134 2.86 18.85 -8.68
C GLY A 134 1.65 18.60 -9.60
N PRO A 135 0.56 19.38 -9.46
CA PRO A 135 0.43 20.56 -8.60
C PRO A 135 -0.04 20.28 -7.16
N ILE A 136 -0.46 19.05 -6.86
CA ILE A 136 -1.13 18.73 -5.58
C ILE A 136 -0.12 18.35 -4.49
N LYS A 137 0.82 17.44 -4.79
CA LYS A 137 1.84 16.93 -3.84
C LYS A 137 1.25 16.50 -2.48
N LEU A 138 0.33 15.54 -2.50
CA LEU A 138 -0.47 15.10 -1.34
C LEU A 138 0.39 14.74 -0.11
N LYS A 139 1.55 14.09 -0.33
CA LYS A 139 2.52 13.71 0.72
C LYS A 139 2.97 14.90 1.56
N TYR A 140 3.09 16.09 0.96
CA TYR A 140 3.60 17.29 1.64
C TYR A 140 2.50 18.24 2.12
N ARG A 141 1.23 17.79 2.14
CA ARG A 141 0.07 18.59 2.58
C ARG A 141 -0.78 17.91 3.64
N THR A 142 -0.18 17.06 4.48
CA THR A 142 -0.89 16.33 5.55
C THR A 142 -1.96 15.35 5.02
N LEU A 143 -1.98 15.08 3.71
CA LEU A 143 -2.91 14.17 3.06
C LEU A 143 -2.28 12.82 2.73
N GLY A 144 -1.03 12.60 3.13
CA GLY A 144 -0.27 11.40 2.77
C GLY A 144 -0.95 10.11 3.22
N GLU A 145 -1.28 10.00 4.52
CA GLU A 145 -1.86 8.81 5.14
C GLU A 145 -3.25 8.48 4.57
N VAL A 146 -4.09 9.50 4.38
CA VAL A 146 -5.41 9.33 3.74
C VAL A 146 -5.25 8.89 2.29
N SER A 147 -4.27 9.44 1.56
CA SER A 147 -4.02 9.08 0.17
C SER A 147 -3.59 7.63 0.02
N VAL A 148 -2.65 7.16 0.86
CA VAL A 148 -2.23 5.75 0.82
C VAL A 148 -3.33 4.81 1.33
N PHE A 149 -4.12 5.22 2.33
CA PHE A 149 -5.31 4.47 2.74
C PHE A 149 -6.26 4.25 1.56
N LEU A 150 -6.62 5.32 0.84
CA LEU A 150 -7.54 5.24 -0.30
C LEU A 150 -6.95 4.44 -1.47
N ALA A 151 -5.67 4.66 -1.78
CA ALA A 151 -4.99 4.00 -2.88
C ALA A 151 -4.84 2.49 -2.67
N PHE A 152 -4.35 2.06 -1.50
CA PHE A 152 -4.08 0.65 -1.22
C PHE A 152 -5.27 -0.10 -0.61
N GLY A 153 -6.19 0.60 0.04
CA GLY A 153 -7.44 0.03 0.53
C GLY A 153 -8.47 -0.07 -0.60
N PRO A 154 -9.47 0.82 -0.65
CA PRO A 154 -10.65 0.65 -1.48
C PRO A 154 -10.35 0.67 -2.98
N LEU A 155 -9.37 1.47 -3.44
CA LEU A 155 -9.05 1.52 -4.87
C LEU A 155 -8.34 0.24 -5.35
N MET A 156 -7.31 -0.22 -4.63
CA MET A 156 -6.56 -1.42 -5.02
C MET A 156 -7.38 -2.70 -4.84
N VAL A 157 -7.99 -2.91 -3.66
CA VAL A 157 -8.77 -4.14 -3.38
C VAL A 157 -10.08 -4.12 -4.16
N GLY A 158 -10.81 -3.00 -4.16
CA GLY A 158 -12.07 -2.86 -4.90
C GLY A 158 -11.88 -2.92 -6.41
N GLY A 159 -10.86 -2.23 -6.93
CA GLY A 159 -10.50 -2.27 -8.34
C GLY A 159 -10.03 -3.65 -8.78
N ALA A 160 -9.23 -4.34 -7.97
CA ALA A 160 -8.84 -5.72 -8.24
C ALA A 160 -10.04 -6.66 -8.28
N PHE A 161 -10.95 -6.55 -7.31
CA PHE A 161 -12.18 -7.35 -7.27
C PHE A 161 -13.03 -7.10 -8.52
N TYR A 162 -13.23 -5.85 -8.91
CA TYR A 162 -13.99 -5.52 -10.12
C TYR A 162 -13.29 -6.06 -11.38
N ALA A 163 -11.97 -5.94 -11.47
CA ALA A 163 -11.20 -6.45 -12.61
C ALA A 163 -11.24 -7.98 -12.75
N ILE A 164 -11.41 -8.70 -11.64
CA ILE A 164 -11.57 -10.16 -11.64
C ILE A 164 -13.01 -10.55 -11.99
N THR A 165 -14.00 -9.86 -11.42
CA THR A 165 -15.39 -10.33 -11.40
C THR A 165 -16.35 -9.63 -12.35
N GLY A 166 -16.02 -8.41 -12.80
CA GLY A 166 -16.92 -7.52 -13.53
C GLY A 166 -18.07 -6.97 -12.69
N LYS A 167 -18.05 -7.16 -11.37
CA LYS A 167 -19.14 -6.80 -10.45
C LYS A 167 -18.70 -5.70 -9.50
N PHE A 168 -19.59 -4.74 -9.26
CA PHE A 168 -19.43 -3.78 -8.19
C PHE A 168 -20.05 -4.32 -6.90
N SER A 169 -19.31 -4.27 -5.81
CA SER A 169 -19.80 -4.58 -4.46
C SER A 169 -19.14 -3.62 -3.46
N TRP A 170 -19.85 -3.27 -2.40
CA TRP A 170 -19.30 -2.49 -1.29
C TRP A 170 -18.38 -3.33 -0.40
N ASP A 171 -18.59 -4.65 -0.36
CA ASP A 171 -17.89 -5.53 0.57
C ASP A 171 -16.37 -5.50 0.38
N PRO A 172 -15.81 -5.58 -0.85
CA PRO A 172 -14.35 -5.51 -1.04
C PRO A 172 -13.76 -4.15 -0.67
N LEU A 173 -14.53 -3.07 -0.84
CA LEU A 173 -14.12 -1.72 -0.46
C LEU A 173 -14.04 -1.62 1.07
N LEU A 174 -15.04 -2.13 1.79
CA LEU A 174 -15.08 -2.16 3.24
C LEU A 174 -14.05 -3.14 3.82
N ALA A 175 -13.92 -4.34 3.25
CA ALA A 175 -12.96 -5.37 3.63
C ALA A 175 -11.50 -4.90 3.52
N SER A 176 -11.23 -3.94 2.63
CA SER A 176 -9.89 -3.35 2.48
C SER A 176 -9.46 -2.46 3.66
N THR A 177 -10.41 -2.02 4.50
CA THR A 177 -10.17 -1.07 5.60
C THR A 177 -8.99 -1.44 6.50
N PRO A 178 -8.91 -2.65 7.11
CA PRO A 178 -7.79 -2.99 7.98
C PRO A 178 -6.43 -2.95 7.26
N ILE A 179 -6.35 -3.41 6.01
CA ILE A 179 -5.13 -3.37 5.21
C ILE A 179 -4.75 -1.91 4.91
N GLY A 180 -5.70 -1.09 4.46
CA GLY A 180 -5.48 0.33 4.19
C GLY A 180 -5.00 1.10 5.43
N LEU A 181 -5.58 0.82 6.61
CA LEU A 181 -5.19 1.45 7.88
C LEU A 181 -3.76 1.09 8.26
N LEU A 182 -3.35 -0.17 8.10
CA LEU A 182 -1.97 -0.58 8.38
C LEU A 182 -0.97 0.00 7.37
N ILE A 183 -1.35 0.19 6.11
CA ILE A 183 -0.49 0.86 5.13
C ILE A 183 -0.36 2.35 5.44
N ALA A 184 -1.44 3.00 5.87
CA ALA A 184 -1.38 4.36 6.41
C ALA A 184 -0.51 4.43 7.67
N LEU A 185 -0.52 3.40 8.52
CA LEU A 185 0.36 3.30 9.69
C LEU A 185 1.83 3.22 9.30
N VAL A 186 2.19 2.50 8.23
CA VAL A 186 3.56 2.48 7.70
C VAL A 186 4.02 3.89 7.33
N LEU A 187 3.17 4.65 6.65
CA LEU A 187 3.49 6.02 6.28
C LEU A 187 3.56 6.95 7.51
N LEU A 188 2.65 6.80 8.46
CA LEU A 188 2.71 7.56 9.71
C LEU A 188 3.99 7.26 10.49
N ALA A 189 4.43 6.00 10.52
CA ALA A 189 5.69 5.58 11.15
C ALA A 189 6.91 6.27 10.52
N ASN A 190 6.90 6.38 9.19
CA ASN A 190 7.91 7.08 8.41
C ASN A 190 7.91 8.57 8.75
N ASN A 191 6.74 9.21 8.70
CA ASN A 191 6.58 10.65 8.97
C ASN A 191 6.92 11.01 10.43
N LEU A 192 6.62 10.13 11.40
CA LEU A 192 6.97 10.35 12.80
C LEU A 192 8.48 10.29 13.04
N ARG A 193 9.19 9.37 12.37
CA ARG A 193 10.66 9.32 12.41
C ARG A 193 11.27 10.58 11.79
N ASP A 194 10.74 11.00 10.64
CA ASP A 194 11.30 12.10 9.84
C ASP A 194 10.75 13.48 10.26
N ARG A 195 9.91 13.54 11.30
CA ARG A 195 9.21 14.75 11.76
C ARG A 195 10.07 16.01 11.81
N LYS A 196 11.27 15.91 12.40
CA LYS A 196 12.20 17.05 12.52
C LYS A 196 12.82 17.44 11.18
N PHE A 197 13.18 16.44 10.37
CA PHE A 197 13.74 16.65 9.04
C PHE A 197 12.71 17.30 8.11
N ASP A 198 11.51 16.73 8.02
CA ASP A 198 10.40 17.21 7.20
C ASP A 198 10.05 18.67 7.54
N ALA A 199 9.97 19.00 8.83
CA ALA A 199 9.70 20.37 9.28
C ALA A 199 10.80 21.36 8.83
N ASN A 200 12.07 20.96 8.86
CA ASN A 200 13.19 21.81 8.45
C ASN A 200 13.20 22.09 6.94
N VAL A 201 12.72 21.14 6.12
CA VAL A 201 12.63 21.30 4.66
C VAL A 201 11.26 21.81 4.20
N GLY A 202 10.40 22.23 5.12
CA GLY A 202 9.09 22.84 4.82
C GLY A 202 8.02 21.87 4.34
N ILE A 203 8.18 20.57 4.59
CA ILE A 203 7.20 19.53 4.27
C ILE A 203 6.17 19.47 5.41
N SER A 204 4.88 19.47 5.06
CA SER A 204 3.79 19.30 6.03
C SER A 204 3.22 17.89 5.96
N THR A 205 3.40 17.12 7.04
CA THR A 205 2.80 15.80 7.28
C THR A 205 1.95 15.83 8.57
N MET A 206 1.14 14.79 8.81
CA MET A 206 0.44 14.66 10.10
C MET A 206 1.41 14.67 11.28
N ALA A 207 2.61 14.09 11.11
CA ALA A 207 3.64 14.10 12.14
C ALA A 207 4.20 15.49 12.40
N THR A 208 4.45 16.31 11.38
CA THR A 208 5.02 17.67 11.56
C THR A 208 4.08 18.61 12.32
N GLY A 209 2.76 18.43 12.17
CA GLY A 209 1.75 19.19 12.90
C GLY A 209 1.46 18.67 14.31
N ALA A 210 2.03 17.54 14.70
CA ALA A 210 1.77 16.87 15.97
C ALA A 210 2.94 17.04 16.97
N THR A 211 2.60 17.07 18.26
CA THR A 211 3.59 16.80 19.32
C THR A 211 4.00 15.33 19.33
N GLU A 212 5.08 14.98 20.03
CA GLU A 212 5.52 13.59 20.16
C GLU A 212 4.44 12.70 20.83
N ASP A 213 3.75 13.21 21.85
CA ASP A 213 2.62 12.53 22.50
C ASP A 213 1.42 12.38 21.54
N GLN A 214 1.06 13.42 20.78
CA GLN A 214 -0.01 13.33 19.77
C GLN A 214 0.33 12.32 18.67
N GLY A 215 1.57 12.35 18.18
CA GLY A 215 2.06 11.41 17.17
C GLY A 215 1.96 9.96 17.63
N MET A 216 2.35 9.69 18.88
CA MET A 216 2.18 8.37 19.49
C MET A 216 0.71 7.97 19.64
N ARG A 217 -0.17 8.89 20.03
CA ARG A 217 -1.62 8.62 20.09
C ARG A 217 -2.20 8.29 18.72
N TYR A 218 -1.80 9.02 17.67
CA TYR A 218 -2.23 8.71 16.29
C TYR A 218 -1.74 7.33 15.85
N PHE A 219 -0.48 7.02 16.14
CA PHE A 219 0.11 5.71 15.82
C PHE A 219 -0.65 4.57 16.50
N THR A 220 -0.89 4.68 17.81
CA THR A 220 -1.64 3.68 18.58
C THR A 220 -3.10 3.60 18.14
N ALA A 221 -3.77 4.73 17.93
CA ALA A 221 -5.18 4.76 17.50
C ALA A 221 -5.36 4.13 16.12
N LEU A 222 -4.45 4.41 15.17
CA LEU A 222 -4.51 3.86 13.83
C LEU A 222 -4.24 2.34 13.83
N THR A 223 -3.28 1.89 14.65
CA THR A 223 -3.02 0.46 14.88
C THR A 223 -4.26 -0.23 15.47
N ALA A 224 -4.85 0.30 16.53
CA ALA A 224 -6.04 -0.25 17.17
C ALA A 224 -7.23 -0.28 16.21
N SER A 225 -7.40 0.76 15.40
CA SER A 225 -8.48 0.86 14.40
C SER A 225 -8.41 -0.25 13.37
N ALA A 226 -7.21 -0.69 12.97
CA ALA A 226 -7.06 -1.83 12.05
C ALA A 226 -7.65 -3.12 12.67
N TYR A 227 -7.30 -3.46 13.91
CA TYR A 227 -7.84 -4.65 14.59
C TYR A 227 -9.34 -4.53 14.89
N ILE A 228 -9.79 -3.37 15.38
CA ILE A 228 -11.22 -3.10 15.64
C ILE A 228 -12.02 -3.23 14.35
N SER A 229 -11.49 -2.77 13.21
CA SER A 229 -12.18 -2.88 11.93
C SER A 229 -12.39 -4.33 11.51
N VAL A 230 -11.47 -5.26 11.82
CA VAL A 230 -11.70 -6.69 11.57
C VAL A 230 -12.90 -7.21 12.36
N ILE A 231 -12.99 -6.88 13.65
CA ILE A 231 -14.13 -7.30 14.48
C ILE A 231 -15.42 -6.71 13.91
N ALA A 232 -15.42 -5.42 13.56
CA ALA A 232 -16.59 -4.78 12.96
C ALA A 232 -17.02 -5.46 11.65
N LEU A 233 -16.07 -5.81 10.78
CA LEU A 233 -16.34 -6.48 9.51
C LEU A 233 -16.84 -7.92 9.68
N ILE A 234 -16.42 -8.63 10.74
CA ILE A 234 -17.00 -9.92 11.13
C ILE A 234 -18.45 -9.74 11.57
N LEU A 235 -18.74 -8.74 12.41
CA LEU A 235 -20.11 -8.46 12.89
C LEU A 235 -21.04 -8.03 11.75
N LEU A 236 -20.50 -7.38 10.72
CA LEU A 236 -21.22 -7.01 9.50
C LEU A 236 -21.39 -8.19 8.52
N GLY A 237 -20.79 -9.35 8.80
CA GLY A 237 -20.84 -10.53 7.93
C GLY A 237 -19.99 -10.42 6.66
N ILE A 238 -19.12 -9.41 6.56
CA ILE A 238 -18.20 -9.23 5.43
C ILE A 238 -17.00 -10.17 5.55
N PHE A 239 -16.52 -10.38 6.78
CA PHE A 239 -15.48 -11.36 7.09
C PHE A 239 -16.03 -12.53 7.88
N SER A 240 -15.38 -13.67 7.74
CA SER A 240 -15.64 -14.84 8.56
C SER A 240 -14.97 -14.70 9.94
N PRO A 241 -15.40 -15.50 10.94
CA PRO A 241 -14.67 -15.60 12.21
C PRO A 241 -13.19 -16.00 12.05
N PHE A 242 -12.82 -16.67 10.94
CA PHE A 242 -11.43 -17.02 10.66
C PHE A 242 -10.54 -15.79 10.38
N ALA A 243 -11.10 -14.63 10.05
CA ALA A 243 -10.35 -13.37 9.98
C ALA A 243 -9.66 -13.01 11.32
N LEU A 244 -10.11 -13.57 12.44
CA LEU A 244 -9.42 -13.43 13.74
C LEU A 244 -8.01 -14.03 13.76
N LEU A 245 -7.62 -14.86 12.78
CA LEU A 245 -6.22 -15.27 12.61
C LEU A 245 -5.28 -14.06 12.47
N SER A 246 -5.76 -12.94 11.91
CA SER A 246 -5.00 -11.68 11.85
C SER A 246 -4.56 -11.18 13.24
N PHE A 247 -5.26 -11.52 14.32
CA PHE A 247 -4.92 -11.13 15.70
C PHE A 247 -3.67 -11.85 16.23
N LEU A 248 -3.18 -12.90 15.58
CA LEU A 248 -1.87 -13.48 15.93
C LEU A 248 -0.72 -12.47 15.72
N SER A 249 -0.93 -11.42 14.93
CA SER A 249 0.03 -10.31 14.77
C SER A 249 0.01 -9.29 15.92
N ILE A 250 -0.92 -9.37 16.87
CA ILE A 250 -1.11 -8.35 17.92
C ILE A 250 0.14 -8.20 18.81
N LYS A 251 0.84 -9.30 19.07
CA LYS A 251 2.09 -9.27 19.85
C LYS A 251 3.13 -8.39 19.16
N THR A 252 3.31 -8.56 17.86
CA THR A 252 4.20 -7.72 17.04
C THR A 252 3.76 -6.26 17.09
N ALA A 253 2.46 -5.98 16.98
CA ALA A 253 1.94 -4.62 17.05
C ALA A 253 2.23 -3.94 18.41
N MET A 254 2.02 -4.66 19.51
CA MET A 254 2.29 -4.15 20.86
C MET A 254 3.78 -3.93 21.10
N GLU A 255 4.65 -4.80 20.58
CA GLU A 255 6.10 -4.63 20.65
C GLU A 255 6.55 -3.37 19.89
N ILE A 256 6.01 -3.12 18.69
CA ILE A 256 6.30 -1.90 17.92
C ILE A 256 5.81 -0.65 18.65
N ILE A 257 4.58 -0.65 19.20
CA ILE A 257 4.04 0.47 19.97
C ILE A 257 4.94 0.78 21.18
N ARG A 258 5.37 -0.26 21.92
CA ARG A 258 6.28 -0.09 23.06
C ARG A 258 7.60 0.52 22.63
N GLN A 259 8.21 0.01 21.56
CA GLN A 259 9.46 0.56 21.03
C GLN A 259 9.32 2.03 20.66
N PHE A 260 8.25 2.38 19.93
CA PHE A 260 8.02 3.77 19.50
C PHE A 260 7.78 4.72 20.68
N SER A 261 7.17 4.22 21.78
CA SER A 261 6.99 5.02 23.00
C SER A 261 8.29 5.33 23.73
N GLU A 262 9.32 4.50 23.57
CA GLU A 262 10.66 4.72 24.13
C GLU A 262 11.51 5.56 23.17
N LYS A 263 11.61 5.13 21.91
CA LYS A 263 12.34 5.80 20.84
C LYS A 263 11.91 5.25 19.48
N ILE A 264 11.50 6.14 18.58
CA ILE A 264 11.17 5.76 17.20
C ILE A 264 12.44 5.22 16.51
N PRO A 265 12.44 3.95 16.05
CA PRO A 265 13.61 3.36 15.40
C PRO A 265 13.82 3.93 13.99
N LEU A 266 15.06 3.89 13.49
CA LEU A 266 15.36 4.29 12.11
C LEU A 266 14.62 3.42 11.08
N THR A 267 14.38 2.15 11.41
CA THR A 267 13.68 1.17 10.59
C THR A 267 12.16 1.13 10.85
N SER A 268 11.58 2.25 11.32
CA SER A 268 10.16 2.37 11.70
C SER A 268 9.19 1.90 10.61
N ASP A 269 9.42 2.33 9.37
CA ASP A 269 8.66 1.96 8.18
C ASP A 269 8.81 0.47 7.83
N GLN A 270 10.02 -0.08 7.95
CA GLN A 270 10.27 -1.50 7.69
C GLN A 270 9.56 -2.39 8.71
N GLN A 271 9.65 -2.06 10.00
CA GLN A 271 8.99 -2.83 11.07
C GLN A 271 7.46 -2.80 10.94
N THR A 272 6.91 -1.63 10.66
CA THR A 272 5.45 -1.49 10.45
C THR A 272 5.00 -2.14 9.15
N ALA A 273 5.81 -2.13 8.09
CA ALA A 273 5.50 -2.86 6.85
C ALA A 273 5.52 -4.37 7.07
N GLN A 274 6.41 -4.88 7.91
CA GLN A 274 6.41 -6.29 8.33
C GLN A 274 5.15 -6.64 9.13
N LEU A 275 4.71 -5.77 10.04
CA LEU A 275 3.44 -5.93 10.73
C LEU A 275 2.26 -5.97 9.75
N ALA A 276 2.19 -5.02 8.81
CA ALA A 276 1.15 -4.96 7.79
C ALA A 276 1.12 -6.23 6.94
N LEU A 277 2.29 -6.76 6.55
CA LEU A 277 2.43 -8.00 5.82
C LEU A 277 1.97 -9.21 6.65
N GLN A 278 2.46 -9.35 7.87
CA GLN A 278 2.10 -10.44 8.77
C GLN A 278 0.59 -10.46 9.01
N PHE A 279 0.01 -9.32 9.37
CA PHE A 279 -1.43 -9.15 9.54
C PHE A 279 -2.19 -9.52 8.26
N GLY A 280 -1.76 -8.98 7.12
CA GLY A 280 -2.42 -9.17 5.83
C GLY A 280 -2.42 -10.63 5.38
N VAL A 281 -1.29 -11.31 5.49
CA VAL A 281 -1.18 -12.74 5.19
C VAL A 281 -2.10 -13.55 6.11
N LEU A 282 -2.08 -13.29 7.42
CA LEU A 282 -2.95 -13.98 8.36
C LEU A 282 -4.44 -13.74 8.09
N LEU A 283 -4.82 -12.50 7.75
CA LEU A 283 -6.19 -12.15 7.37
C LEU A 283 -6.63 -12.92 6.12
N THR A 284 -5.84 -12.84 5.04
CA THR A 284 -6.15 -13.55 3.78
C THR A 284 -6.14 -15.07 3.96
N ALA A 285 -5.24 -15.62 4.79
CA ALA A 285 -5.22 -17.04 5.11
C ALA A 285 -6.50 -17.46 5.87
N GLY A 286 -6.97 -16.64 6.82
CA GLY A 286 -8.24 -16.87 7.51
C GLY A 286 -9.42 -16.93 6.56
N GLU A 287 -9.55 -15.94 5.67
CA GLU A 287 -10.63 -15.92 4.69
C GLU A 287 -10.51 -17.05 3.66
N LEU A 288 -9.28 -17.45 3.30
CA LEU A 288 -9.08 -18.63 2.46
C LEU A 288 -9.51 -19.93 3.17
N VAL A 289 -9.19 -20.09 4.46
CA VAL A 289 -9.66 -21.24 5.26
C VAL A 289 -11.18 -21.28 5.29
N ASN A 290 -11.84 -20.13 5.47
CA ASN A 290 -13.30 -20.05 5.41
C ASN A 290 -13.85 -20.57 4.07
N VAL A 291 -13.29 -20.09 2.96
CA VAL A 291 -13.67 -20.53 1.62
C VAL A 291 -13.47 -22.03 1.45
N LEU A 292 -12.33 -22.57 1.84
CA LEU A 292 -12.02 -24.00 1.70
C LEU A 292 -12.92 -24.86 2.59
N TYR A 293 -13.20 -24.40 3.81
CA TYR A 293 -14.08 -25.11 4.75
C TYR A 293 -15.46 -25.35 4.13
N TYR A 294 -16.12 -24.30 3.63
CA TYR A 294 -17.45 -24.42 3.00
C TYR A 294 -17.45 -25.03 1.60
N THR A 295 -16.29 -25.16 0.96
CA THR A 295 -16.18 -25.81 -0.35
C THR A 295 -16.06 -27.33 -0.22
N PHE A 296 -15.41 -27.82 0.85
CA PHE A 296 -15.04 -29.24 0.98
C PHE A 296 -15.72 -29.98 2.13
N PHE A 297 -16.35 -29.29 3.08
CA PHE A 297 -17.00 -29.88 4.26
C PHE A 297 -18.43 -29.36 4.42
#